data_AF-A0A7X6NXP9-F1
#
_entry.id   AF-A0A7X6NXP9-F1
#
_cell.length_a   1.000
_cell.length_b   1.000
_cell.length_c   1.000
_cell.angle_alpha   90.00
_cell.angle_beta   90.00
_cell.angle_gamma   90.00
#
_symmetry.space_group_name_H-M   'P 1'
#
loop_
_entity.id
_entity.type
_entity.pdbx_description
1 polymer ?
#
loop_
_entity_poly.entity_id
_entity_poly.type
_entity_poly.pdbx_seq_one_letter_code
_entity_poly.pdbx_strand_id
1 'polypeptide(L)'
;MKETLVFLSIFLFIFFAYILYGFIKIKNNSYLKMSEYRILVNRYKVDPKKYPFKNLKYIIAFANSFIITNTVMVTSLIKTSNYIWMILLAVFTIMILIVTVYTIIGKIIGKKK
;
A
#
# COMPACT_ATOMS: atom_id res chain seq x y z
N MET A 1 -17.27 9.59 14.95
CA MET A 1 -16.07 10.24 15.54
C MET A 1 -15.04 9.24 16.04
N LYS A 2 -15.35 8.36 17.03
CA LYS A 2 -14.36 7.40 17.56
C LYS A 2 -13.78 6.46 16.49
N GLU A 3 -14.61 5.84 15.66
CA GLU A 3 -14.12 4.92 14.62
C GLU A 3 -13.29 5.62 13.53
N THR A 4 -13.71 6.81 13.11
CA THR A 4 -12.94 7.64 12.18
C THR A 4 -11.57 8.01 12.74
N LEU A 5 -11.49 8.26 14.05
CA LEU A 5 -10.24 8.58 14.73
C LEU A 5 -9.34 7.34 14.86
N VAL A 6 -9.91 6.17 15.14
CA VAL A 6 -9.17 4.89 15.14
C VAL A 6 -8.63 4.58 13.73
N PHE A 7 -9.46 4.74 12.71
CA PHE A 7 -9.05 4.58 11.31
C PHE A 7 -7.90 5.52 10.96
N LEU A 8 -8.03 6.81 11.26
CA LEU A 8 -7.00 7.80 10.96
C LEU A 8 -5.71 7.52 11.72
N SER A 9 -5.81 7.07 12.97
CA SER A 9 -4.64 6.71 13.79
C SER A 9 -3.88 5.53 13.19
N ILE A 10 -4.58 4.46 12.81
CA ILE A 10 -3.99 3.28 12.17
C ILE A 10 -3.36 3.67 10.83
N PHE A 11 -4.08 4.45 10.02
CA PHE A 11 -3.59 4.92 8.73
C PHE A 11 -2.29 5.72 8.87
N LEU A 12 -2.27 6.72 9.76
CA LEU A 12 -1.09 7.55 9.99
C LEU A 12 0.08 6.74 10.53
N PHE A 13 -0.17 5.84 11.49
CA PHE A 13 0.86 4.97 12.05
C PHE A 13 1.53 4.12 10.95
N ILE A 14 0.74 3.45 10.12
CA ILE A 14 1.25 2.62 9.02
C ILE A 14 1.95 3.49 7.97
N PHE A 15 1.42 4.67 7.69
CA PHE A 15 1.99 5.61 6.72
C PHE A 15 3.39 6.06 7.11
N PHE A 16 3.56 6.49 8.36
CA PHE A 16 4.88 6.86 8.87
C PHE A 16 5.83 5.67 8.92
N ALA A 17 5.36 4.48 9.32
CA ALA A 17 6.16 3.27 9.31
C ALA A 17 6.69 2.94 7.90
N TYR A 18 5.83 3.03 6.87
CA TYR A 18 6.23 2.80 5.48
C TYR A 18 7.15 3.90 4.92
N ILE A 19 6.98 5.15 5.33
CA ILE A 19 7.90 6.23 4.97
C ILE A 19 9.29 5.94 5.54
N LEU A 20 9.39 5.60 6.83
CA LEU A 20 10.65 5.24 7.48
C LEU A 20 11.31 4.04 6.78
N TYR A 21 10.52 3.01 6.48
CA TYR A 21 10.97 1.87 5.70
C TYR A 21 11.52 2.30 4.32
N GLY A 22 10.83 3.21 3.62
CA GLY A 22 11.28 3.77 2.35
C GLY A 22 12.62 4.50 2.45
N PHE A 23 12.86 5.25 3.53
CA PHE A 23 14.16 5.90 3.77
C PHE A 23 15.29 4.88 3.97
N ILE A 24 15.05 3.81 4.74
CA ILE A 24 16.02 2.72 4.93
C ILE A 24 16.34 2.04 3.58
N LYS A 25 15.32 1.82 2.75
CA LYS A 25 15.48 1.19 1.44
C LYS A 25 16.26 2.05 0.45
N ILE A 26 16.12 3.38 0.51
CA ILE A 26 16.95 4.33 -0.25
C ILE A 26 18.40 4.21 0.20
N LYS A 27 18.65 4.31 1.51
CA LYS A 27 20.01 4.28 2.08
C LYS A 27 20.78 3.03 1.64
N ASN A 28 20.10 1.89 1.58
CA ASN A 28 20.71 0.61 1.24
C ASN A 28 20.56 0.21 -0.24
N ASN A 29 20.06 1.11 -1.12
CA ASN A 29 19.75 0.83 -2.53
C ASN A 29 18.92 -0.46 -2.77
N SER A 30 18.17 -0.91 -1.76
CA SER A 30 17.46 -2.19 -1.78
C SER A 30 16.01 -2.05 -2.26
N TYR A 31 15.57 -0.83 -2.59
CA TYR A 31 14.25 -0.55 -3.14
C TYR A 31 14.01 -1.25 -4.49
N LEU A 32 15.07 -1.53 -5.27
CA LEU A 32 15.00 -2.30 -6.51
C LEU A 32 14.46 -3.73 -6.31
N LYS A 33 14.53 -4.25 -5.08
CA LYS A 33 14.02 -5.58 -4.71
C LYS A 33 12.58 -5.55 -4.17
N MET A 34 12.00 -4.37 -3.94
CA MET A 34 10.63 -4.25 -3.45
C MET A 34 9.62 -4.68 -4.52
N SER A 35 8.65 -5.49 -4.13
CA SER A 35 7.60 -5.98 -5.02
C SER A 35 6.77 -4.83 -5.58
N GLU A 36 6.42 -3.85 -4.75
CA GLU A 36 5.61 -2.69 -5.14
C GLU A 36 6.32 -1.83 -6.17
N TYR A 37 7.62 -1.59 -5.98
CA TYR A 37 8.44 -0.86 -6.93
C TYR A 37 8.56 -1.62 -8.26
N ARG A 38 8.80 -2.94 -8.21
CA ARG A 38 8.87 -3.79 -9.40
C ARG A 38 7.53 -3.86 -10.15
N ILE A 39 6.40 -3.88 -9.44
CA ILE A 39 5.08 -3.83 -10.07
C ILE A 39 4.93 -2.54 -10.88
N LEU A 40 5.25 -1.39 -10.29
CA LEU A 40 5.12 -0.09 -10.97
C LEU A 40 6.05 0.02 -12.18
N VAL A 41 7.33 -0.35 -12.03
CA VAL A 41 8.33 -0.22 -13.11
C VAL A 41 8.17 -1.30 -14.17
N ASN A 42 8.04 -2.57 -13.78
CA ASN A 42 8.10 -3.69 -14.74
C ASN A 42 6.76 -3.95 -15.41
N ARG A 43 5.66 -3.96 -14.63
CA ARG A 43 4.30 -4.25 -15.13
C ARG A 43 3.66 -2.99 -15.73
N TYR A 44 3.71 -1.86 -15.04
CA TYR A 44 3.08 -0.62 -15.52
C TYR A 44 4.01 0.34 -16.26
N LYS A 45 5.27 -0.04 -16.48
CA LYS A 45 6.26 0.72 -17.28
C LYS A 45 6.45 2.16 -16.80
N VAL A 46 6.33 2.40 -15.49
CA VAL A 46 6.65 3.69 -14.89
C VAL A 46 8.14 3.97 -15.10
N ASP A 47 8.47 5.11 -15.74
CA ASP A 47 9.84 5.53 -16.00
C ASP A 47 10.53 5.95 -14.68
N PRO A 48 11.57 5.23 -14.22
CA PRO A 48 12.30 5.57 -12.99
C PRO A 48 13.05 6.90 -13.06
N LYS A 49 13.34 7.42 -14.27
CA LYS A 49 13.96 8.73 -14.45
C LYS A 49 12.97 9.86 -14.15
N LYS A 50 11.73 9.70 -14.63
CA LYS A 50 10.64 10.66 -14.39
C LYS A 50 10.07 10.55 -12.97
N TYR A 51 9.98 9.33 -12.44
CA TYR A 51 9.48 9.05 -11.10
C TYR A 51 10.53 8.30 -10.28
N PRO A 52 11.53 9.02 -9.74
CA PRO A 52 12.56 8.40 -8.91
C PRO A 52 11.95 7.81 -7.64
N PHE A 53 12.57 6.75 -7.09
CA PHE A 53 12.07 6.08 -5.89
C PHE A 53 11.89 7.03 -4.69
N LYS A 54 12.71 8.09 -4.60
CA LYS A 54 12.57 9.16 -3.61
C LYS A 54 11.16 9.78 -3.58
N ASN A 55 10.49 9.85 -4.73
CA ASN A 55 9.13 10.36 -4.86
C ASN A 55 8.10 9.22 -4.77
N LEU A 56 8.37 8.08 -5.42
CA LEU A 56 7.47 6.92 -5.39
C LEU A 56 7.26 6.35 -3.98
N LYS A 57 8.23 6.49 -3.06
CA LYS A 57 8.10 5.99 -1.69
C LYS A 57 6.87 6.54 -0.97
N TYR A 58 6.51 7.81 -1.21
CA TYR A 58 5.34 8.42 -0.57
C TYR A 58 4.04 7.85 -1.13
N ILE A 59 4.02 7.59 -2.43
CA ILE A 59 2.88 6.95 -3.12
C ILE A 59 2.73 5.50 -2.65
N ILE A 60 3.85 4.76 -2.54
CA ILE A 60 3.87 3.39 -2.02
C ILE A 60 3.43 3.37 -0.55
N ALA A 61 3.91 4.30 0.27
CA ALA A 61 3.50 4.41 1.67
C ALA A 61 2.00 4.70 1.79
N PHE A 62 1.49 5.65 1.00
CA PHE A 62 0.06 5.95 0.96
C PHE A 62 -0.76 4.73 0.53
N ALA A 63 -0.35 4.07 -0.55
CA ALA A 63 -1.02 2.88 -1.08
C ALA A 63 -1.09 1.76 -0.03
N ASN A 64 0.04 1.40 0.59
CA ASN A 64 0.08 0.32 1.57
C ASN A 64 -0.70 0.67 2.84
N SER A 65 -0.66 1.92 3.28
CA SER A 65 -1.45 2.38 4.44
C SER A 65 -2.94 2.35 4.14
N PHE A 66 -3.33 2.77 2.94
CA PHE A 66 -4.71 2.68 2.47
C PHE A 66 -5.18 1.23 2.41
N ILE A 67 -4.39 0.33 1.83
CA ILE A 67 -4.71 -1.10 1.71
C ILE A 67 -4.93 -1.69 3.11
N ILE A 68 -3.96 -1.58 4.01
CA ILE A 68 -4.04 -2.22 5.33
C ILE A 68 -5.19 -1.63 6.17
N THR A 69 -5.35 -0.30 6.18
CA THR A 69 -6.40 0.33 7.00
C THR A 69 -7.80 -0.03 6.49
N ASN A 70 -8.00 -0.09 5.16
CA ASN A 70 -9.26 -0.56 4.60
C ASN A 70 -9.51 -2.03 4.87
N THR A 71 -8.48 -2.88 4.83
CA THR A 71 -8.61 -4.29 5.23
C THR A 71 -9.09 -4.39 6.68
N VAL A 72 -8.45 -3.66 7.61
CA VAL A 72 -8.85 -3.66 9.02
C VAL A 72 -10.30 -3.20 9.16
N MET A 73 -10.68 -2.11 8.48
CA MET A 73 -12.05 -1.61 8.49
C MET A 73 -13.05 -2.67 8.00
N VAL A 74 -12.81 -3.27 6.83
CA VAL A 74 -13.69 -4.31 6.26
C VAL A 74 -13.81 -5.51 7.22
N THR A 75 -12.70 -5.96 7.81
CA THR A 75 -12.72 -7.07 8.76
C THR A 75 -13.45 -6.74 10.06
N SER A 76 -13.42 -5.48 10.51
CA SER A 76 -14.11 -5.03 11.72
C SER A 76 -15.63 -4.90 11.54
N LEU A 77 -16.12 -4.77 10.31
CA LEU A 77 -17.56 -4.71 10.02
C LEU A 77 -18.24 -6.09 10.18
N ILE A 78 -17.48 -7.18 10.09
CA ILE A 78 -18.02 -8.53 10.26
C ILE A 78 -18.06 -8.88 11.74
N LYS A 79 -19.27 -8.99 12.30
CA LYS A 79 -19.51 -9.43 13.68
C LYS A 79 -19.40 -10.96 13.80
N THR A 80 -18.21 -11.51 13.56
CA THR A 80 -17.93 -12.94 13.71
C THR A 80 -16.88 -13.16 14.79
N SER A 81 -17.17 -14.04 15.75
CA SER A 81 -16.24 -14.40 16.84
C SER A 81 -15.15 -15.38 16.42
N ASN A 82 -15.27 -15.96 15.23
CA ASN A 82 -14.31 -16.93 14.71
C ASN A 82 -13.16 -16.21 13.96
N TYR A 83 -12.00 -16.17 14.61
CA TYR A 83 -10.77 -15.55 14.10
C TYR A 83 -10.31 -16.12 12.75
N ILE A 84 -10.56 -17.39 12.46
CA ILE A 84 -10.16 -18.02 11.19
C ILE A 84 -10.86 -17.32 10.02
N TRP A 85 -12.17 -17.06 10.15
CA TRP A 85 -12.94 -16.37 9.11
C TRP A 85 -12.50 -14.91 8.94
N MET A 86 -12.14 -14.23 10.02
CA MET A 86 -11.59 -12.87 9.95
C MET A 86 -10.26 -12.82 9.19
N ILE A 87 -9.36 -13.77 9.44
CA ILE A 87 -8.07 -13.86 8.73
C ILE A 87 -8.29 -14.15 7.25
N LEU A 88 -9.16 -15.10 6.90
CA LEU A 88 -9.46 -15.43 5.50
C LEU A 88 -10.01 -14.22 4.76
N LEU A 89 -10.94 -13.48 5.37
CA LEU A 89 -11.48 -12.25 4.80
C LEU A 89 -10.37 -11.18 4.64
N ALA A 90 -9.50 -11.03 5.64
CA ALA A 90 -8.41 -10.06 5.60
C ALA A 90 -7.48 -10.33 4.41
N VAL A 91 -7.07 -11.59 4.22
CA VAL A 91 -6.21 -12.02 3.11
C VAL A 91 -6.88 -11.73 1.78
N PHE A 92 -8.14 -12.15 1.61
CA PHE A 92 -8.90 -11.91 0.37
C PHE A 92 -9.01 -10.41 0.06
N THR A 93 -9.34 -9.60 1.07
CA THR A 93 -9.48 -8.14 0.94
C THR A 93 -8.14 -7.48 0.56
N ILE A 94 -7.03 -7.86 1.21
CA ILE A 94 -5.70 -7.34 0.88
C ILE A 94 -5.34 -7.66 -0.57
N MET A 95 -5.57 -8.90 -1.02
CA MET A 95 -5.23 -9.30 -2.39
C MET A 95 -5.97 -8.45 -3.43
N ILE A 96 -7.29 -8.25 -3.26
CA ILE A 96 -8.11 -7.40 -4.14
C ILE A 96 -7.61 -5.96 -4.13
N LEU A 97 -7.34 -5.41 -2.95
CA LEU A 97 -6.90 -4.04 -2.79
C LEU A 97 -5.50 -3.81 -3.40
N ILE A 98 -4.54 -4.73 -3.22
CA ILE A 98 -3.22 -4.65 -3.85
C ILE A 98 -3.38 -4.58 -5.38
N VAL A 99 -4.13 -5.50 -5.97
CA VAL A 99 -4.32 -5.53 -7.43
C VAL A 99 -4.98 -4.25 -7.92
N THR A 100 -6.05 -3.80 -7.27
CA THR A 100 -6.82 -2.62 -7.68
C THR A 100 -6.00 -1.34 -7.52
N VAL A 101 -5.43 -1.10 -6.34
CA VAL A 101 -4.71 0.14 -6.00
C VAL A 101 -3.47 0.30 -6.88
N TYR A 102 -2.64 -0.74 -7.02
CA TYR A 102 -1.45 -0.64 -7.87
C TYR A 102 -1.78 -0.57 -9.36
N THR A 103 -2.91 -1.12 -9.80
CA THR A 103 -3.40 -0.91 -11.17
C THR A 103 -3.77 0.55 -11.42
N ILE A 104 -4.50 1.17 -10.48
CA ILE A 104 -4.89 2.58 -10.59
C ILE A 104 -3.64 3.47 -10.60
N ILE A 105 -2.76 3.30 -9.62
CA ILE A 105 -1.51 4.08 -9.51
C ILE A 105 -0.66 3.90 -10.78
N GLY A 106 -0.49 2.66 -11.22
CA GLY A 106 0.26 2.33 -12.43
C GLY A 106 -0.30 2.97 -13.69
N LYS A 107 -1.63 3.00 -13.87
CA LYS A 107 -2.28 3.64 -15.02
C LYS A 107 -2.19 5.18 -14.99
N ILE A 108 -2.26 5.78 -13.81
CA ILE A 108 -2.16 7.25 -13.65
C ILE A 108 -0.73 7.72 -13.97
N ILE A 109 0.27 7.04 -13.39
CA ILE A 109 1.67 7.47 -13.45
C ILE A 109 2.39 6.92 -14.70
N GLY A 110 2.07 5.69 -15.09
CA GLY A 110 2.67 4.95 -16.19
C GLY A 110 2.06 5.24 -17.56
N LYS A 111 1.11 6.18 -17.68
CA LYS A 111 0.66 6.67 -18.99
C LYS A 111 1.88 7.24 -19.73
N LYS A 112 2.34 6.48 -20.73
CA LYS A 112 3.22 6.97 -21.78
C LYS A 112 2.57 8.23 -22.36
N LYS A 113 3.25 9.37 -22.21
CA LYS A 113 3.22 10.34 -23.29
C LYS A 113 4.06 9.77 -24.42
#